data_AF-A0A520HUS1-F1
#
_entry.id   AF-A0A520HUS1-F1
#
_cell.length_a   1.000
_cell.length_b   1.000
_cell.length_c   1.000
_cell.angle_alpha   90.00
_cell.angle_beta   90.00
_cell.angle_gamma   90.00
#
_symmetry.space_group_name_H-M   'P 1'
#
loop_
_entity.id
_entity.type
_entity.pdbx_description
1 polymer ?
#
loop_
_entity_poly.entity_id
_entity_poly.type
_entity_poly.pdbx_seq_one_letter_code
_entity_poly.pdbx_strand_id
1 'polypeptide(L)'
;FNAVPGTSEGDEFELLLLVIKSYEDVHHPVPPPDPIEAIRLTMEEKGIRASELTKHIGVSKGYVSQLLSRRKPLTASIMRALHKQLGIPGDVLLS
;
A
#
# COMPACT_ATOMS: atom_id res chain seq x y z
N PHE A 1 -23.46 -6.78 -14.29
CA PHE A 1 -23.66 -5.83 -13.18
C PHE A 1 -23.30 -4.44 -13.68
N ASN A 2 -24.26 -3.70 -14.24
CA ASN A 2 -24.10 -2.29 -14.63
C ASN A 2 -25.47 -1.63 -14.51
N ALA A 3 -25.81 -1.12 -13.33
CA ALA A 3 -26.98 -0.26 -13.16
C ALA A 3 -26.63 1.16 -13.64
N VAL A 4 -27.55 1.81 -14.35
CA VAL A 4 -27.31 3.15 -14.91
C VAL A 4 -27.53 4.20 -13.81
N PRO A 5 -26.54 5.06 -13.49
CA PRO A 5 -26.70 6.10 -12.48
C PRO A 5 -27.89 7.03 -12.78
N GLY A 6 -28.60 7.46 -11.74
CA GLY A 6 -29.77 8.35 -11.87
C GLY A 6 -31.04 7.68 -12.39
N THR A 7 -31.07 6.34 -12.43
CA THR A 7 -32.28 5.55 -12.65
C THR A 7 -32.69 4.88 -11.34
N SER A 8 -33.95 4.47 -11.20
CA SER A 8 -34.42 3.78 -9.99
C SER A 8 -33.62 2.51 -9.67
N GLU A 9 -33.18 1.77 -10.70
CA GLU A 9 -32.30 0.61 -10.53
C GLU A 9 -30.91 1.01 -10.05
N GLY A 10 -30.39 2.15 -10.53
CA GLY A 10 -29.13 2.73 -10.06
C GLY A 10 -29.21 3.18 -8.59
N ASP A 11 -30.28 3.87 -8.21
CA ASP A 11 -30.51 4.34 -6.84
C ASP A 11 -30.65 3.15 -5.86
N GLU A 12 -31.38 2.10 -6.26
CA GLU A 12 -31.49 0.87 -5.49
C GLU A 12 -30.12 0.18 -5.34
N PHE A 13 -29.33 0.12 -6.41
CA PHE A 13 -27.98 -0.45 -6.38
C PHE A 13 -27.03 0.33 -5.46
N GLU A 14 -27.07 1.67 -5.49
CA GLU A 14 -26.30 2.51 -4.57
C GLU A 14 -26.69 2.27 -3.10
N LEU A 15 -28.00 2.14 -2.82
CA LEU A 15 -28.49 1.82 -1.48
C LEU A 15 -27.99 0.45 -1.00
N LEU A 16 -28.05 -0.56 -1.86
CA LEU A 16 -27.51 -1.90 -1.58
C LEU A 16 -26.01 -1.87 -1.27
N LEU A 17 -25.23 -1.15 -2.08
CA LEU A 17 -23.79 -0.97 -1.85
C LEU A 17 -23.51 -0.29 -0.51
N LEU A 18 -24.30 0.72 -0.14
CA LEU A 18 -24.14 1.41 1.15
C LEU A 18 -24.38 0.47 2.33
N VAL A 19 -25.40 -0.38 2.26
CA VAL A 19 -25.70 -1.35 3.31
C VAL A 19 -24.61 -2.41 3.42
N ILE A 20 -24.14 -2.95 2.29
CA ILE A 20 -23.04 -3.91 2.24
C ILE A 20 -21.78 -3.30 2.87
N LYS A 21 -21.39 -2.11 2.42
CA LYS A 21 -20.24 -1.39 2.96
C LYS A 21 -20.35 -1.18 4.47
N SER A 22 -21.50 -0.72 4.96
CA SER A 22 -21.71 -0.47 6.39
C SER A 22 -21.57 -1.76 7.21
N TYR A 23 -22.00 -2.90 6.66
CA TYR A 23 -21.83 -4.20 7.30
C TYR A 23 -20.36 -4.64 7.27
N GLU A 24 -19.69 -4.53 6.12
CA GLU A 24 -18.28 -4.88 5.94
C GLU A 24 -17.35 -4.02 6.82
N ASP A 25 -17.59 -2.71 6.93
CA ASP A 25 -16.79 -1.82 7.77
C ASP A 25 -16.79 -2.26 9.25
N VAL A 26 -17.88 -2.87 9.72
CA VAL A 26 -18.02 -3.37 11.10
C VAL A 26 -17.48 -4.80 11.26
N HIS A 27 -17.77 -5.70 10.32
CA HIS A 27 -17.52 -7.14 10.47
C HIS A 27 -16.25 -7.63 9.75
N HIS A 28 -15.80 -6.89 8.74
CA HIS A 28 -14.68 -7.22 7.85
C HIS A 28 -13.79 -5.99 7.57
N PRO A 29 -13.24 -5.33 8.60
CA PRO A 29 -12.42 -4.14 8.42
C PRO A 29 -11.20 -4.45 7.55
N VAL A 30 -10.94 -3.59 6.56
CA VAL A 30 -9.76 -3.70 5.71
C VAL A 30 -8.53 -3.30 6.54
N PRO A 31 -7.58 -4.22 6.79
CA PRO A 31 -6.37 -3.88 7.53
C PRO A 31 -5.53 -2.88 6.74
N PRO A 32 -4.76 -2.00 7.42
CA PRO A 32 -3.84 -1.12 6.72
C PRO A 32 -2.82 -1.96 5.94
N PRO A 33 -2.32 -1.46 4.80
CA PRO A 33 -1.32 -2.16 4.02
C PRO A 33 -0.06 -2.41 4.86
N ASP A 34 0.55 -3.58 4.72
CA ASP A 34 1.87 -3.85 5.31
C ASP A 34 2.93 -3.01 4.57
N PRO A 35 3.70 -2.14 5.26
CA PRO A 35 4.68 -1.27 4.61
C PRO A 35 5.70 -2.02 3.76
N ILE A 36 6.12 -3.21 4.20
CA ILE A 36 7.13 -4.00 3.50
C ILE A 36 6.54 -4.64 2.24
N GLU A 37 5.29 -5.10 2.29
CA GLU A 37 4.60 -5.58 1.10
C GLU A 37 4.33 -4.44 0.11
N ALA A 38 3.94 -3.25 0.58
CA ALA A 38 3.81 -2.07 -0.27
C ALA A 38 5.14 -1.74 -0.98
N ILE A 39 6.26 -1.78 -0.26
CA ILE A 39 7.59 -1.60 -0.86
C ILE A 39 7.88 -2.67 -1.92
N ARG A 40 7.58 -3.95 -1.65
CA ARG A 40 7.81 -5.05 -2.60
C ARG A 40 6.98 -4.87 -3.87
N LEU A 41 5.68 -4.61 -3.72
CA LEU A 41 4.76 -4.42 -4.84
C LEU A 41 5.21 -3.24 -5.71
N THR A 42 5.52 -2.10 -5.10
CA THR A 42 6.02 -0.94 -5.85
C THR A 42 7.36 -1.23 -6.53
N MET A 43 8.25 -2.01 -5.91
CA MET A 43 9.48 -2.45 -6.57
C MET A 43 9.21 -3.34 -7.78
N GLU A 44 8.25 -4.26 -7.68
CA GLU A 44 7.83 -5.15 -8.77
C GLU A 44 7.20 -4.37 -9.92
N GLU A 45 6.22 -3.51 -9.63
CA GLU A 45 5.53 -2.65 -10.60
C GLU A 45 6.50 -1.76 -11.38
N LYS A 46 7.54 -1.25 -10.70
CA LYS A 46 8.57 -0.39 -11.31
C LYS A 46 9.77 -1.15 -11.87
N GLY A 47 9.83 -2.47 -11.72
CA GLY A 47 10.97 -3.29 -12.13
C GLY A 47 12.29 -2.98 -11.39
N ILE A 48 12.23 -2.38 -10.19
CA ILE A 48 13.39 -1.96 -9.42
C ILE A 48 13.96 -3.14 -8.63
N ARG A 49 15.24 -3.42 -8.83
CA ARG A 49 15.94 -4.47 -8.06
C ARG A 49 16.41 -3.94 -6.71
N ALA A 50 16.54 -4.83 -5.72
CA ALA A 50 17.07 -4.46 -4.40
C ALA A 50 18.46 -3.80 -4.45
N SER A 51 19.32 -4.18 -5.41
CA SER A 51 20.64 -3.57 -5.64
C SER A 51 20.59 -2.15 -6.23
N GLU A 52 19.46 -1.80 -6.84
CA GLU A 52 19.22 -0.46 -7.35
C GLU A 52 18.63 0.40 -6.23
N LEU A 53 17.69 -0.15 -5.47
CA LEU A 53 17.14 0.50 -4.28
C LEU A 53 18.24 0.98 -3.31
N THR A 54 19.29 0.17 -3.09
CA THR A 54 20.44 0.56 -2.26
C THR A 54 21.09 1.87 -2.70
N LYS A 55 21.17 2.13 -4.01
CA LYS A 55 21.76 3.36 -4.56
C LYS A 55 20.88 4.57 -4.30
N HIS A 56 19.56 4.37 -4.32
CA HIS A 56 18.56 5.43 -4.15
C HIS A 56 18.34 5.84 -2.69
N ILE A 57 18.40 4.89 -1.76
CA ILE A 57 18.15 5.15 -0.33
C ILE A 57 19.42 5.24 0.52
N GLY A 58 20.59 4.99 -0.08
CA GLY A 58 21.89 5.17 0.58
C GLY A 58 22.20 4.15 1.68
N VAL A 59 21.67 2.93 1.58
CA VAL A 59 21.94 1.84 2.54
C VAL A 59 22.57 0.63 1.87
N SER A 60 23.23 -0.22 2.66
CA SER A 60 23.88 -1.42 2.14
C SER A 60 22.86 -2.45 1.64
N LYS A 61 23.28 -3.30 0.69
CA LYS A 61 22.46 -4.43 0.19
C LYS A 61 22.01 -5.36 1.30
N GLY A 62 22.88 -5.59 2.28
CA GLY A 62 22.55 -6.38 3.47
C GLY A 62 21.44 -5.73 4.30
N TYR A 63 21.46 -4.41 4.46
CA TYR A 63 20.42 -3.67 5.16
C TYR A 63 19.07 -3.75 4.44
N VAL A 64 19.04 -3.54 3.11
CA VAL A 64 17.81 -3.70 2.31
C VAL A 64 17.23 -5.10 2.45
N SER A 65 18.06 -6.14 2.36
CA SER A 65 17.60 -7.52 2.54
C SER A 65 17.02 -7.76 3.94
N GLN A 66 17.66 -7.23 4.99
CA GLN A 66 17.16 -7.36 6.36
C GLN A 66 15.86 -6.59 6.59
N LEU A 67 15.71 -5.42 5.99
CA LEU A 67 14.48 -4.62 6.02
C LEU A 67 13.34 -5.36 5.31
N LEU A 68 13.57 -5.85 4.09
CA LEU A 68 12.58 -6.63 3.34
C LEU A 68 12.21 -7.94 4.05
N SER A 69 13.10 -8.52 4.85
CA SER A 69 12.83 -9.72 5.66
C SER A 69 12.35 -9.40 7.07
N ARG A 70 11.97 -8.14 7.37
CA ARG A 70 11.48 -7.68 8.68
C ARG A 70 12.46 -7.87 9.85
N ARG A 71 13.74 -8.15 9.56
CA ARG A 71 14.81 -8.27 10.56
C ARG A 71 15.40 -6.92 11.00
N LYS A 72 15.10 -5.86 10.25
CA LYS A 72 15.45 -4.48 10.60
C LYS A 72 14.22 -3.59 10.49
N PRO A 73 14.05 -2.63 11.41
CA PRO A 73 12.92 -1.73 11.40
C PRO A 73 13.03 -0.71 10.26
N LEU A 74 11.87 -0.24 9.81
CA LEU A 74 11.75 0.89 8.90
C LEU A 74 11.95 2.18 9.69
N THR A 75 13.10 2.85 9.54
CA THR A 75 13.35 4.11 10.26
C THR A 75 12.75 5.30 9.51
N ALA A 76 12.49 6.40 10.20
CA ALA A 76 11.95 7.61 9.58
C ALA A 76 12.83 8.18 8.45
N SER A 77 14.15 8.02 8.52
CA SER A 77 15.05 8.41 7.43
C SER A 77 14.83 7.55 6.18
N ILE A 78 14.64 6.24 6.36
CA ILE A 78 14.37 5.31 5.26
C ILE A 78 12.98 5.50 4.69
N MET A 79 11.96 5.72 5.53
CA MET A 79 10.61 6.05 5.06
C MET A 79 10.62 7.28 4.16
N ARG A 80 11.29 8.36 4.56
CA ARG A 80 11.44 9.56 3.73
C ARG A 80 12.16 9.28 2.41
N ALA A 81 13.20 8.45 2.44
CA ALA A 81 13.92 8.07 1.22
C ALA A 81 13.03 7.24 0.28
N LEU A 82 12.29 6.27 0.81
CA LEU A 82 11.35 5.44 0.04
C LEU A 82 10.20 6.26 -0.53
N HIS A 83 9.62 7.18 0.26
CA HIS A 83 8.61 8.11 -0.23
C HIS A 83 9.15 8.93 -1.41
N LYS A 84 10.36 9.49 -1.30
CA LYS A 84 10.97 10.29 -2.36
C LYS A 84 11.33 9.49 -3.62
N GLN A 85 11.79 8.25 -3.47
CA GLN A 85 12.34 7.45 -4.58
C GLN A 85 11.30 6.53 -5.21
N LEU A 86 10.43 5.94 -4.41
CA LEU A 86 9.38 5.01 -4.83
C LEU A 86 8.00 5.67 -4.92
N GLY A 87 7.80 6.87 -4.37
CA GLY A 87 6.50 7.56 -4.40
C GLY A 87 5.45 6.92 -3.49
N ILE A 88 5.87 6.03 -2.58
CA ILE A 88 4.96 5.34 -1.65
C ILE A 88 4.44 6.38 -0.65
N PRO A 89 3.12 6.54 -0.47
CA PRO A 89 2.55 7.47 0.50
C PRO A 89 3.11 7.24 1.92
N GLY A 90 3.33 8.33 2.66
CA GLY A 90 3.98 8.24 3.98
C GLY A 90 3.13 7.50 5.01
N ASP A 91 1.82 7.65 4.93
CA ASP A 91 0.81 6.91 5.71
C ASP A 91 0.88 5.40 5.49
N VAL A 92 1.14 4.95 4.26
CA VAL A 92 1.36 3.52 3.92
C VAL A 92 2.68 2.99 4.49
N LEU A 93 3.66 3.86 4.75
CA LEU A 93 4.94 3.45 5.37
C LEU A 93 4.90 3.48 6.89
N LEU A 94 3.90 4.14 7.49
CA LEU A 94 3.72 4.30 8.93
C LEU A 94 2.82 3.22 9.56
N SER A 95 2.17 2.39 8.73
CA SER A 95 1.24 1.34 9.16
C SER A 95 1.90 0.13 9.84
#